data_AF-A0A6B3SNT1-F1
#
_entry.id   AF-A0A6B3SNT1-F1
#
_cell.length_a   1.000
_cell.length_b   1.000
_cell.length_c   1.000
_cell.angle_alpha   90.00
_cell.angle_beta   90.00
_cell.angle_gamma   90.00
#
_symmetry.space_group_name_H-M   'P 1'
#
loop_
_entity.id
_entity.type
_entity.pdbx_description
1 polymer ?
#
loop_
_entity_poly.entity_id
_entity_poly.type
_entity_poly.pdbx_seq_one_letter_code
_entity_poly.pdbx_strand_id
1 'polypeptide(L)'
;MNDAFPTPGQACDAAARMTAMHTRTGVHALDLRSAGTFARRLRGLMLAAPLGAAQGMLITRCASVHACFMKQTIDVVYLDLAGRVLGCVSGLKPWRFSVAPGRRSRTTHALELQQGAIARMDIRPGDRLSHPLIDPDPEPGDGKPFVSQSSRMSREHGAALVEFISIGPVLTILGLAILQYALLFVAKNQINHAAFMAARTGSVENASLDRVLESYQRALVPLYGGGTDDAQLQESLAKVRADLADRSLKIELLNPVQGSFDDWNDPVLQDTLGKGRRVIPYNWQALKDPAAIGPRSGQNIQDANLIKLRITHGYRLKVPFVSTALQFMLRWADDGSDPFLSGLYEDRRIPVVTHVALHMQSDAIEPDKPVIVPGADDADQLHQPTSNTLPVAPPKCLTIGCTVIFDPNAPGGNESGGSGTNGGNRDPLYGCPPGDTKCTQLCTSAG
;
A
#
# COMPACT_ATOMS: atom_id res chain seq x y z
N MET A 1 17.51 -18.65 -29.41
CA MET A 1 18.35 -19.80 -29.84
C MET A 1 18.90 -20.49 -28.61
N ASN A 2 18.70 -21.80 -28.52
CA ASN A 2 18.79 -22.62 -27.32
C ASN A 2 20.24 -23.00 -26.99
N ASP A 3 20.75 -22.58 -25.82
CA ASP A 3 22.03 -23.02 -25.24
C ASP A 3 21.83 -24.28 -24.38
N ALA A 4 21.43 -25.39 -24.99
CA ALA A 4 21.37 -26.70 -24.32
C ALA A 4 22.79 -27.29 -24.18
N PHE A 5 23.10 -27.93 -23.05
CA PHE A 5 24.35 -28.70 -22.91
C PHE A 5 24.30 -29.91 -23.86
N PRO A 6 25.37 -30.24 -24.58
CA PRO A 6 25.42 -31.47 -25.36
C PRO A 6 25.28 -32.70 -24.43
N THR A 7 24.49 -33.68 -24.85
CA THR A 7 24.26 -34.94 -24.12
C THR A 7 25.54 -35.77 -24.00
N PRO A 8 25.77 -36.45 -22.86
CA PRO A 8 27.00 -37.20 -22.62
C PRO A 8 26.98 -38.51 -23.42
N GLY A 9 27.86 -38.60 -24.42
CA GLY A 9 28.10 -39.85 -25.14
C GLY A 9 28.52 -39.64 -26.57
N GLN A 10 29.80 -39.32 -26.80
CA GLN A 10 30.57 -39.77 -27.97
C GLN A 10 32.07 -39.46 -27.81
N ALA A 11 32.83 -40.55 -27.65
CA ALA A 11 34.23 -40.80 -27.97
C ALA A 11 35.34 -39.80 -27.57
N CYS A 12 36.24 -40.30 -26.71
CA CYS A 12 37.68 -39.98 -26.77
C CYS A 12 38.19 -40.18 -28.21
N ASP A 13 38.67 -39.12 -28.86
CA ASP A 13 40.03 -39.13 -29.43
C ASP A 13 40.46 -37.76 -29.96
N ALA A 14 41.76 -37.50 -29.76
CA ALA A 14 42.60 -36.45 -30.34
C ALA A 14 42.22 -34.97 -30.12
N ALA A 15 42.98 -34.32 -29.22
CA ALA A 15 43.01 -32.89 -28.92
C ALA A 15 41.77 -32.31 -28.21
N ALA A 16 41.43 -32.87 -27.04
CA ALA A 16 40.56 -32.22 -26.06
C ALA A 16 41.20 -30.91 -25.58
N ARG A 17 40.79 -29.81 -26.21
CA ARG A 17 41.14 -28.42 -25.87
C ARG A 17 40.94 -28.19 -24.36
N MET A 18 42.05 -28.09 -23.64
CA MET A 18 42.16 -28.29 -22.18
C MET A 18 41.47 -27.18 -21.37
N THR A 19 40.23 -27.42 -20.93
CA THR A 19 39.65 -26.70 -19.79
C THR A 19 39.74 -27.58 -18.55
N ALA A 20 40.62 -27.22 -17.61
CA ALA A 20 40.84 -28.04 -16.43
C ALA A 20 41.23 -27.21 -15.19
N MET A 21 40.74 -27.62 -14.04
CA MET A 21 41.17 -27.12 -12.73
C MET A 21 42.33 -27.97 -12.22
N HIS A 22 43.49 -27.35 -12.07
CA HIS A 22 44.68 -27.95 -11.48
C HIS A 22 44.69 -27.71 -9.98
N THR A 23 44.54 -28.78 -9.23
CA THR A 23 44.56 -28.78 -7.76
C THR A 23 45.67 -29.72 -7.27
N ARG A 24 45.98 -29.67 -5.98
CA ARG A 24 46.90 -30.65 -5.37
C ARG A 24 46.44 -32.10 -5.51
N THR A 25 45.13 -32.35 -5.60
CA THR A 25 44.58 -33.70 -5.71
C THR A 25 44.63 -34.26 -7.14
N GLY A 26 44.95 -33.41 -8.12
CA GLY A 26 45.04 -33.78 -9.51
C GLY A 26 44.42 -32.74 -10.44
N VAL A 27 44.32 -33.12 -11.72
CA VAL A 27 43.74 -32.30 -12.79
C VAL A 27 42.29 -32.73 -13.00
N HIS A 28 41.36 -31.80 -12.83
CA HIS A 28 39.92 -32.03 -12.97
C HIS A 28 39.40 -31.36 -14.24
N ALA A 29 38.92 -32.16 -15.20
CA ALA A 29 38.33 -31.63 -16.43
C ALA A 29 36.97 -30.96 -16.15
N LEU A 30 36.76 -29.78 -16.72
CA LEU A 30 35.53 -29.01 -16.55
C LEU A 30 34.95 -28.61 -17.91
N ASP A 31 33.63 -28.70 -18.03
CA ASP A 31 32.87 -28.12 -19.14
C ASP A 31 32.39 -26.72 -18.74
N LEU A 32 33.09 -25.69 -19.22
CA LEU A 32 32.84 -24.30 -18.83
C LEU A 32 32.17 -23.50 -19.93
N ARG A 33 31.01 -22.92 -19.62
CA ARG A 33 30.41 -21.85 -20.42
C ARG A 33 31.08 -20.52 -20.08
N SER A 34 31.40 -19.72 -21.08
CA SER A 34 32.03 -18.41 -20.86
C SER A 34 31.05 -17.24 -21.07
N ALA A 35 31.00 -16.36 -20.08
CA ALA A 35 30.21 -15.12 -20.12
C ALA A 35 31.15 -13.91 -20.27
N GLY A 36 31.55 -13.61 -21.51
CA GLY A 36 32.49 -12.51 -21.81
C GLY A 36 31.86 -11.15 -22.07
N THR A 37 30.59 -11.11 -22.46
CA THR A 37 29.80 -9.90 -22.76
C THR A 37 28.90 -9.52 -21.59
N PHE A 38 28.68 -8.21 -21.38
CA PHE A 38 27.87 -7.67 -20.28
C PHE A 38 26.52 -8.38 -20.08
N ALA A 39 25.72 -8.55 -21.14
CA ALA A 39 24.42 -9.23 -21.07
C ALA A 39 24.51 -10.70 -20.62
N ARG A 40 25.58 -11.41 -21.01
CA ARG A 40 25.83 -12.80 -20.58
C ARG A 40 26.29 -12.87 -19.12
N ARG A 41 27.01 -11.86 -18.62
CA ARG A 41 27.42 -11.76 -17.21
C ARG A 41 26.24 -11.47 -16.28
N LEU A 42 25.37 -10.54 -16.66
CA LEU A 42 24.16 -10.18 -15.89
C LEU A 42 23.15 -11.33 -15.88
N ARG A 43 22.98 -12.03 -17.02
CA ARG A 43 22.15 -13.23 -17.07
C ARG A 43 22.72 -14.35 -16.21
N GLY A 44 24.02 -14.59 -16.27
CA GLY A 44 24.67 -15.66 -15.53
C GLY A 44 23.88 -16.98 -15.56
N LEU A 45 23.62 -17.57 -14.39
CA LEU A 45 22.75 -18.73 -14.21
C LEU A 45 21.30 -18.38 -13.82
N MET A 46 20.85 -17.13 -14.03
CA MET A 46 19.45 -16.75 -13.79
C MET A 46 18.53 -17.62 -14.64
N LEU A 47 17.60 -18.32 -13.98
CA LEU A 47 16.63 -19.23 -14.60
C LEU A 47 17.26 -20.39 -15.41
N ALA A 48 18.55 -20.66 -15.25
CA ALA A 48 19.23 -21.79 -15.89
C ALA A 48 18.91 -23.11 -15.16
N ALA A 49 19.06 -24.23 -15.88
CA ALA A 49 18.97 -25.56 -15.28
C ALA A 49 20.14 -25.80 -14.30
N PRO A 50 19.98 -26.69 -13.30
CA PRO A 50 21.04 -27.11 -12.39
C PRO A 50 22.33 -27.49 -13.11
N LEU A 51 23.45 -26.93 -12.66
CA LEU A 51 24.77 -27.33 -13.15
C LEU A 51 25.04 -28.80 -12.80
N GLY A 52 25.54 -29.56 -13.76
CA GLY A 52 26.10 -30.90 -13.53
C GLY A 52 27.43 -30.86 -12.77
N ALA A 53 27.89 -32.03 -12.30
CA ALA A 53 29.06 -32.13 -11.41
C ALA A 53 30.40 -31.65 -12.01
N ALA A 54 30.53 -31.69 -13.34
CA ALA A 54 31.68 -31.23 -14.11
C ALA A 54 31.39 -29.96 -14.93
N GLN A 55 30.22 -29.35 -14.75
CA GLN A 55 29.82 -28.15 -15.48
C GLN A 55 30.03 -26.90 -14.63
N GLY A 56 30.40 -25.82 -15.29
CA GLY A 56 30.56 -24.53 -14.65
C GLY A 56 30.38 -23.36 -15.60
N MET A 57 30.43 -22.16 -15.04
CA MET A 57 30.38 -20.93 -15.81
C MET A 57 31.53 -20.01 -15.40
N LEU A 58 32.35 -19.65 -16.37
CA LEU A 58 33.43 -18.68 -16.22
C LEU A 58 32.91 -17.29 -16.59
N ILE A 59 32.74 -16.44 -15.58
CA ILE A 59 32.42 -15.03 -15.74
C ILE A 59 33.73 -14.25 -15.79
N THR A 60 34.10 -13.77 -16.97
CA THR A 60 35.34 -12.97 -17.12
C THR A 60 35.11 -11.53 -16.68
N ARG A 61 36.17 -10.89 -16.15
CA ARG A 61 36.16 -9.50 -15.64
C ARG A 61 35.14 -9.27 -14.52
N CYS A 62 35.10 -10.17 -13.54
CA CYS A 62 34.07 -10.18 -12.50
C CYS A 62 34.67 -10.41 -11.11
N ALA A 63 34.57 -9.40 -10.24
CA ALA A 63 35.02 -9.44 -8.85
C ALA A 63 33.87 -9.52 -7.82
N SER A 64 32.62 -9.51 -8.30
CA SER A 64 31.40 -9.63 -7.48
C SER A 64 30.35 -10.40 -8.27
N VAL A 65 29.71 -11.36 -7.62
CA VAL A 65 28.63 -12.18 -8.19
C VAL A 65 27.36 -12.03 -7.36
N HIS A 66 26.20 -12.10 -8.02
CA HIS A 66 24.91 -12.11 -7.36
C HIS A 66 24.22 -13.47 -7.58
N ALA A 67 23.46 -13.93 -6.58
CA ALA A 67 22.61 -15.10 -6.68
C ALA A 67 21.12 -14.73 -6.78
N CYS A 68 20.79 -13.49 -7.17
CA CYS A 68 19.42 -13.05 -7.41
C CYS A 68 18.77 -13.89 -8.53
N PHE A 69 17.50 -14.27 -8.35
CA PHE A 69 16.73 -15.07 -9.32
C PHE A 69 17.34 -16.45 -9.68
N MET A 70 18.28 -16.96 -8.88
CA MET A 70 18.79 -18.32 -8.98
C MET A 70 17.92 -19.28 -8.16
N LYS A 71 17.67 -20.48 -8.69
CA LYS A 71 16.97 -21.56 -7.97
C LYS A 71 17.93 -22.51 -7.24
N GLN A 72 19.23 -22.36 -7.49
CA GLN A 72 20.27 -23.27 -7.02
C GLN A 72 21.30 -22.55 -6.17
N THR A 73 21.82 -23.25 -5.18
CA THR A 73 23.03 -22.86 -4.45
C THR A 73 24.25 -23.21 -5.29
N ILE A 74 25.25 -22.34 -5.33
CA ILE A 74 26.47 -22.55 -6.12
C ILE A 74 27.73 -22.38 -5.27
N ASP A 75 28.82 -22.95 -5.76
CA ASP A 75 30.16 -22.66 -5.27
C ASP A 75 30.80 -21.61 -6.19
N VAL A 76 31.51 -20.64 -5.62
CA VAL A 76 32.15 -19.53 -6.36
C VAL A 76 33.64 -19.52 -6.08
N VAL A 77 34.44 -19.49 -7.16
CA VAL A 77 35.89 -19.42 -7.09
C VAL A 77 36.36 -18.14 -7.79
N TYR A 78 37.07 -17.28 -7.08
CA TYR A 78 37.63 -16.04 -7.61
C TYR A 78 39.04 -16.27 -8.13
N LEU A 79 39.32 -15.80 -9.35
CA LEU A 79 40.58 -16.04 -10.06
C LEU A 79 41.28 -14.73 -10.43
N ASP A 80 42.61 -14.74 -10.46
CA ASP A 80 43.42 -13.66 -11.05
C ASP A 80 43.46 -13.73 -12.60
N LEU A 81 44.14 -12.76 -13.22
CA LEU A 81 44.35 -12.69 -14.68
C LEU A 81 44.98 -13.95 -15.29
N ALA A 82 45.79 -14.69 -14.52
CA ALA A 82 46.50 -15.88 -14.97
C ALA A 82 45.78 -17.18 -14.58
N GLY A 83 44.53 -17.09 -14.11
CA GLY A 83 43.70 -18.22 -13.72
C GLY A 83 44.00 -18.79 -12.34
N ARG A 84 44.79 -18.11 -11.49
CA ARG A 84 45.10 -18.59 -10.14
C ARG A 84 43.96 -18.28 -9.18
N VAL A 85 43.61 -19.24 -8.33
CA VAL A 85 42.58 -19.11 -7.32
C VAL A 85 43.03 -18.15 -6.22
N LEU A 86 42.25 -17.09 -6.02
CA LEU A 86 42.46 -16.08 -4.99
C LEU A 86 41.58 -16.32 -3.76
N GLY A 87 40.42 -16.93 -3.95
CA GLY A 87 39.48 -17.22 -2.86
C GLY A 87 38.32 -18.07 -3.31
N CYS A 88 37.73 -18.79 -2.36
CA CYS A 88 36.63 -19.71 -2.58
C CYS A 88 35.47 -19.38 -1.64
N VAL A 89 34.25 -19.40 -2.15
CA VAL A 89 33.00 -19.26 -1.39
C VAL A 89 32.14 -20.46 -1.70
N SER A 90 32.03 -21.37 -0.73
CA SER A 90 31.17 -22.54 -0.85
C SER A 90 29.74 -22.23 -0.46
N GLY A 91 28.78 -22.79 -1.19
CA GLY A 91 27.37 -22.75 -0.79
C GLY A 91 26.72 -21.35 -0.82
N LEU A 92 27.02 -20.52 -1.83
CA LEU A 92 26.34 -19.24 -2.03
C LEU A 92 24.84 -19.46 -2.32
N LYS A 93 24.00 -19.14 -1.33
CA LYS A 93 22.55 -19.32 -1.40
C LYS A 93 21.89 -18.31 -2.36
N PRO A 94 20.71 -18.65 -2.94
CA PRO A 94 19.88 -17.70 -3.67
C PRO A 94 19.66 -16.37 -2.92
N TRP A 95 19.53 -15.29 -3.68
CA TRP A 95 19.31 -13.92 -3.18
C TRP A 95 20.43 -13.34 -2.33
N ARG A 96 21.65 -13.89 -2.41
CA ARG A 96 22.85 -13.36 -1.77
C ARG A 96 23.83 -12.77 -2.77
N PHE A 97 24.75 -11.95 -2.26
CA PHE A 97 25.85 -11.40 -3.02
C PHE A 97 27.17 -11.90 -2.43
N SER A 98 28.16 -12.12 -3.29
CA SER A 98 29.50 -12.46 -2.88
C SER A 98 30.49 -11.58 -3.61
N VAL A 99 31.45 -11.04 -2.87
CA VAL A 99 32.52 -10.18 -3.36
C VAL A 99 33.85 -10.88 -3.12
N ALA A 100 34.78 -10.75 -4.08
CA ALA A 100 36.10 -11.34 -3.99
C ALA A 100 36.86 -10.86 -2.72
N PRO A 101 37.62 -11.74 -2.05
CA PRO A 101 38.40 -11.35 -0.88
C PRO A 101 39.53 -10.36 -1.22
N GLY A 102 39.75 -9.36 -0.34
CA GLY A 102 40.87 -8.42 -0.37
C GLY A 102 40.58 -7.02 -0.95
N ARG A 103 40.91 -5.95 -0.21
CA ARG A 103 40.62 -4.52 -0.53
C ARG A 103 41.35 -3.92 -1.75
N ARG A 104 42.14 -4.72 -2.49
CA ARG A 104 42.84 -4.35 -3.74
C ARG A 104 42.93 -5.54 -4.68
N SER A 105 41.80 -6.22 -4.88
CA SER A 105 41.80 -7.56 -5.46
C SER A 105 42.29 -7.55 -6.92
N ARG A 106 43.39 -8.26 -7.17
CA ARG A 106 43.85 -8.70 -8.50
C ARG A 106 42.85 -9.67 -9.18
N THR A 107 41.70 -9.93 -8.52
CA THR A 107 40.63 -10.77 -9.04
C THR A 107 40.07 -10.18 -10.31
N THR A 108 40.12 -10.99 -11.35
CA THR A 108 39.66 -10.62 -12.67
C THR A 108 38.58 -11.58 -13.17
N HIS A 109 38.42 -12.78 -12.61
CA HIS A 109 37.39 -13.71 -13.06
C HIS A 109 36.67 -14.36 -11.88
N ALA A 110 35.41 -14.73 -12.08
CA ALA A 110 34.65 -15.55 -11.14
C ALA A 110 34.20 -16.82 -11.86
N LEU A 111 34.46 -17.96 -11.24
CA LEU A 111 34.07 -19.29 -11.71
C LEU A 111 32.92 -19.78 -10.82
N GLU A 112 31.74 -19.97 -11.41
CA GLU A 112 30.57 -20.53 -10.75
C GLU A 112 30.49 -22.04 -11.04
N LEU A 113 30.38 -22.85 -9.97
CA LEU A 113 30.33 -24.30 -10.01
C LEU A 113 29.10 -24.82 -9.27
N GLN A 114 28.74 -26.08 -9.52
CA GLN A 114 27.75 -26.78 -8.70
C GLN A 114 28.16 -26.75 -7.22
N GLN A 115 27.18 -26.62 -6.32
CA GLN A 115 27.43 -26.74 -4.88
C GLN A 115 28.26 -27.98 -4.53
N GLY A 116 29.23 -27.79 -3.64
CA GLY A 116 30.12 -28.85 -3.18
C GLY A 116 31.29 -29.15 -4.13
N ALA A 117 31.37 -28.50 -5.29
CA ALA A 117 32.50 -28.66 -6.21
C ALA A 117 33.85 -28.28 -5.59
N ILE A 118 33.88 -27.22 -4.77
CA ILE A 118 35.09 -26.81 -4.05
C ILE A 118 35.58 -27.93 -3.14
N ALA A 119 34.67 -28.58 -2.41
CA ALA A 119 35.00 -29.68 -1.52
C ALA A 119 35.40 -30.95 -2.30
N ARG A 120 34.66 -31.30 -3.36
CA ARG A 120 34.94 -32.49 -4.18
C ARG A 120 36.32 -32.46 -4.83
N MET A 121 36.74 -31.30 -5.31
CA MET A 121 38.01 -31.12 -6.02
C MET A 121 39.16 -30.62 -5.10
N ASP A 122 38.89 -30.36 -3.81
CA ASP A 122 39.82 -29.74 -2.85
C ASP A 122 40.41 -28.41 -3.37
N ILE A 123 39.57 -27.54 -3.96
CA ILE A 123 40.00 -26.27 -4.55
C ILE A 123 40.40 -25.27 -3.47
N ARG A 124 41.64 -24.79 -3.52
CA ARG A 124 42.22 -23.86 -2.54
C ARG A 124 42.86 -22.64 -3.21
N PRO A 125 43.01 -21.52 -2.47
CA PRO A 125 43.84 -20.41 -2.94
C PRO A 125 45.24 -20.89 -3.34
N GLY A 126 45.68 -20.49 -4.54
CA GLY A 126 46.93 -20.93 -5.16
C GLY A 126 46.77 -21.98 -6.27
N ASP A 127 45.65 -22.70 -6.32
CA ASP A 127 45.31 -23.61 -7.43
C ASP A 127 45.09 -22.85 -8.75
N ARG A 128 44.99 -23.55 -9.88
CA ARG A 128 44.95 -22.88 -11.19
C ARG A 128 43.92 -23.44 -12.16
N LEU A 129 43.14 -22.56 -12.78
CA LEU A 129 42.29 -22.88 -13.92
C LEU A 129 43.06 -22.67 -15.24
N SER A 130 43.18 -23.72 -16.03
CA SER A 130 43.63 -23.66 -17.43
C SER A 130 42.39 -23.54 -18.31
N HIS A 131 42.29 -22.47 -19.11
CA HIS A 131 41.17 -22.22 -20.01
C HIS A 131 41.64 -21.33 -21.18
N PRO A 132 41.23 -21.58 -22.44
CA PRO A 132 41.70 -20.82 -23.61
C PRO A 132 41.47 -19.30 -23.56
N LEU A 133 40.49 -18.84 -22.76
CA LEU A 133 40.22 -17.41 -22.54
C LEU A 133 41.12 -16.76 -21.46
N ILE A 134 41.90 -17.54 -20.74
CA ILE A 134 42.81 -17.10 -19.67
C ILE A 134 44.26 -17.31 -20.13
N ASP A 135 44.56 -18.47 -20.72
CA ASP A 135 45.81 -18.77 -21.43
C ASP A 135 45.52 -18.94 -22.93
N PRO A 136 45.76 -17.93 -23.77
CA PRO A 136 45.91 -18.18 -25.20
C PRO A 136 47.22 -18.96 -25.40
N ASP A 137 47.20 -20.00 -26.25
CA ASP A 137 48.32 -20.91 -26.48
C ASP A 137 49.68 -20.18 -26.60
N PRO A 138 50.78 -20.74 -26.04
CA PRO A 138 52.11 -20.31 -26.40
C PRO A 138 52.40 -20.78 -27.82
N GLU A 139 52.45 -19.85 -28.77
CA GLU A 139 53.18 -20.07 -30.03
C GLU A 139 54.58 -20.62 -29.71
N PRO A 140 55.09 -21.63 -30.46
CA PRO A 140 56.42 -22.18 -30.20
C PRO A 140 57.46 -21.08 -30.37
N GLY A 141 58.14 -20.76 -29.27
CA GLY A 141 58.85 -19.50 -29.11
C GLY A 141 60.21 -19.39 -29.78
N ASP A 142 60.54 -18.17 -30.20
CA ASP A 142 61.91 -17.66 -30.18
C ASP A 142 62.16 -17.05 -28.79
N GLY A 143 63.05 -17.69 -28.02
CA GLY A 143 63.35 -17.42 -26.61
C GLY A 143 63.71 -15.99 -26.25
N LYS A 144 62.70 -15.12 -26.13
CA LYS A 144 62.80 -13.79 -25.51
C LYS A 144 62.05 -13.81 -24.18
N PRO A 145 62.59 -13.19 -23.12
CA PRO A 145 61.92 -13.14 -21.82
C PRO A 145 60.53 -12.51 -21.97
N PHE A 146 59.52 -13.19 -21.40
CA PHE A 146 58.12 -12.78 -21.43
C PHE A 146 57.95 -11.45 -20.70
N VAL A 147 57.95 -10.34 -21.45
CA VAL A 147 57.59 -9.02 -20.91
C VAL A 147 56.08 -9.05 -20.70
N SER A 148 55.68 -9.15 -19.42
CA SER A 148 54.32 -8.92 -18.94
C SER A 148 53.79 -7.62 -19.55
N GLN A 149 53.00 -7.73 -20.62
CA GLN A 149 52.27 -6.60 -21.15
C GLN A 149 51.17 -6.26 -20.16
N SER A 150 51.45 -5.27 -19.32
CA SER A 150 50.44 -4.54 -18.56
C SER A 150 49.44 -3.95 -19.56
N SER A 151 48.38 -4.69 -19.84
CA SER A 151 47.24 -4.18 -20.60
C SER A 151 46.68 -2.99 -19.82
N ARG A 152 46.87 -1.79 -20.36
CA ARG A 152 46.36 -0.55 -19.76
C ARG A 152 44.88 -0.74 -19.49
N MET A 153 44.55 -0.71 -18.21
CA MET A 153 43.23 -0.91 -17.67
C MET A 153 42.28 0.16 -18.24
N SER A 154 41.34 -0.24 -19.09
CA SER A 154 40.12 0.55 -19.30
C SER A 154 39.41 0.67 -17.95
N ARG A 155 39.53 1.84 -17.33
CA ARG A 155 38.74 2.22 -16.16
C ARG A 155 37.26 2.02 -16.48
N GLU A 156 36.57 1.32 -15.59
CA GLU A 156 35.17 0.93 -15.76
C GLU A 156 34.26 2.15 -15.87
N HIS A 157 33.64 2.33 -17.04
CA HIS A 157 32.57 3.31 -17.28
C HIS A 157 31.18 2.68 -17.16
N GLY A 158 31.06 1.48 -16.56
CA GLY A 158 29.84 0.64 -16.64
C GLY A 158 29.04 0.47 -15.35
N ALA A 159 29.63 0.73 -14.17
CA ALA A 159 28.97 0.45 -12.88
C ALA A 159 27.67 1.24 -12.67
N ALA A 160 27.67 2.52 -13.05
CA ALA A 160 26.49 3.39 -12.96
C ALA A 160 25.33 2.92 -13.85
N LEU A 161 25.62 2.32 -15.01
CA LEU A 161 24.59 1.79 -15.90
C LEU A 161 23.94 0.52 -15.32
N VAL A 162 24.71 -0.31 -14.60
CA VAL A 162 24.17 -1.50 -13.92
C VAL A 162 23.26 -1.12 -12.76
N GLU A 163 23.69 -0.14 -11.96
CA GLU A 163 22.89 0.41 -10.88
C GLU A 163 21.60 1.03 -11.42
N PHE A 164 21.68 1.81 -12.51
CA PHE A 164 20.50 2.40 -13.14
C PHE A 164 19.57 1.36 -13.77
N ILE A 165 20.07 0.29 -14.41
CA ILE A 165 19.20 -0.73 -15.01
C ILE A 165 18.48 -1.56 -13.94
N SER A 166 19.11 -1.79 -12.79
CA SER A 166 18.53 -2.58 -11.70
C SER A 166 17.60 -1.75 -10.81
N ILE A 167 18.02 -0.54 -10.44
CA ILE A 167 17.29 0.37 -9.53
C ILE A 167 16.29 1.25 -10.30
N GLY A 168 16.61 1.66 -11.52
CA GLY A 168 15.83 2.60 -12.32
C GLY A 168 14.37 2.17 -12.55
N PRO A 169 14.07 0.92 -12.95
CA PRO A 169 12.69 0.45 -13.07
C PRO A 169 11.94 0.46 -11.73
N VAL A 170 12.60 0.09 -10.63
CA VAL A 170 11.99 0.08 -9.29
C VAL A 170 11.67 1.50 -8.83
N LEU A 171 12.63 2.43 -8.96
CA LEU A 171 12.41 3.84 -8.63
C LEU A 171 11.37 4.48 -9.53
N THR A 172 11.30 4.08 -10.80
CA THR A 172 10.28 4.58 -11.74
C THR A 172 8.88 4.10 -11.34
N ILE A 173 8.70 2.81 -11.02
CA ILE A 173 7.42 2.29 -10.52
C ILE A 173 7.04 2.97 -9.20
N LEU A 174 7.99 3.14 -8.28
CA LEU A 174 7.76 3.83 -7.01
C LEU A 174 7.35 5.30 -7.24
N GLY A 175 8.04 6.02 -8.12
CA GLY A 175 7.71 7.40 -8.48
C GLY A 175 6.32 7.52 -9.13
N LEU A 176 5.98 6.62 -10.05
CA LEU A 176 4.64 6.55 -10.65
C LEU A 176 3.56 6.21 -9.61
N ALA A 177 3.86 5.33 -8.65
CA ALA A 177 2.95 5.01 -7.55
C ALA A 177 2.71 6.22 -6.63
N ILE A 178 3.76 6.97 -6.29
CA ILE A 178 3.65 8.21 -5.51
C ILE A 178 2.81 9.25 -6.25
N LEU A 179 3.05 9.46 -7.56
CA LEU A 179 2.25 10.36 -8.38
C LEU A 179 0.78 9.94 -8.42
N GLN A 180 0.51 8.64 -8.61
CA GLN A 180 -0.86 8.10 -8.61
C GLN A 180 -1.54 8.28 -7.25
N TYR A 181 -0.82 8.08 -6.15
CA TYR A 181 -1.33 8.32 -4.81
C TYR A 181 -1.65 9.81 -4.58
N ALA A 182 -0.78 10.72 -5.02
CA ALA A 182 -1.02 12.16 -4.92
C ALA A 182 -2.30 12.59 -5.68
N LEU A 183 -2.51 12.06 -6.89
CA LEU A 183 -3.74 12.30 -7.66
C LEU A 183 -4.98 11.75 -6.94
N LEU A 184 -4.89 10.55 -6.37
CA LEU A 184 -5.97 9.96 -5.60
C LEU A 184 -6.26 10.76 -4.32
N PHE A 185 -5.24 11.28 -3.64
CA PHE A 185 -5.40 12.12 -2.46
C PHE A 185 -6.15 13.42 -2.78
N VAL A 186 -5.79 14.09 -3.88
CA VAL A 186 -6.51 15.28 -4.36
C VAL A 186 -7.96 14.94 -4.70
N ALA A 187 -8.19 13.83 -5.40
CA ALA A 187 -9.53 13.37 -5.72
C ALA A 187 -10.35 13.05 -4.46
N LYS A 188 -9.76 12.37 -3.47
CA LYS A 188 -10.43 12.04 -2.19
C LYS A 188 -10.84 13.31 -1.44
N ASN A 189 -10.00 14.33 -1.39
CA ASN A 189 -10.35 15.60 -0.76
C ASN A 189 -11.51 16.28 -1.48
N GLN A 190 -11.52 16.29 -2.81
CA GLN A 190 -12.63 16.84 -3.60
C GLN A 190 -13.92 16.05 -3.40
N ILE A 191 -13.85 14.71 -3.34
CA ILE A 191 -14.98 13.82 -3.06
C ILE A 191 -15.54 14.07 -1.66
N ASN A 192 -14.69 14.28 -0.65
CA ASN A 192 -15.12 14.61 0.70
C ASN A 192 -15.84 15.97 0.76
N HIS A 193 -15.30 16.97 0.06
CA HIS A 193 -15.96 18.28 -0.05
C HIS A 193 -17.31 18.16 -0.76
N ALA A 194 -17.38 17.41 -1.87
CA ALA A 194 -18.62 17.15 -2.58
C ALA A 194 -19.64 16.40 -1.72
N ALA A 195 -19.20 15.41 -0.93
CA ALA A 195 -20.06 14.69 0.02
C ALA A 195 -20.64 15.63 1.08
N PHE A 196 -19.85 16.56 1.62
CA PHE A 196 -20.32 17.56 2.56
C PHE A 196 -21.34 18.51 1.93
N MET A 197 -21.08 19.01 0.72
CA MET A 197 -22.02 19.87 0.01
C MET A 197 -23.34 19.14 -0.31
N ALA A 198 -23.25 17.87 -0.69
CA ALA A 198 -24.40 17.02 -0.93
C ALA A 198 -25.24 16.82 0.34
N ALA A 199 -24.60 16.47 1.46
CA ALA A 199 -25.29 16.32 2.74
C ALA A 199 -25.90 17.63 3.23
N ARG A 200 -25.21 18.76 3.03
CA ARG A 200 -25.73 20.09 3.38
C ARG A 200 -26.97 20.43 2.56
N THR A 201 -26.98 20.12 1.26
CA THR A 201 -28.19 20.28 0.44
C THR A 201 -29.29 19.35 0.94
N GLY A 202 -28.97 18.09 1.24
CA GLY A 202 -29.94 17.15 1.81
C GLY A 202 -30.53 17.62 3.15
N SER A 203 -29.75 18.27 4.00
CA SER A 203 -30.26 18.75 5.30
C SER A 203 -31.29 19.88 5.17
N VAL A 204 -31.21 20.70 4.13
CA VAL A 204 -32.14 21.82 3.88
C VAL A 204 -33.24 21.52 2.86
N GLU A 205 -33.08 20.46 2.05
CA GLU A 205 -34.02 20.05 1.00
C GLU A 205 -34.72 18.72 1.36
N ASN A 206 -35.18 18.61 2.60
CA ASN A 206 -36.01 17.50 3.09
C ASN A 206 -35.43 16.09 2.89
N ALA A 207 -34.09 15.95 2.94
CA ALA A 207 -33.36 14.72 2.67
C ALA A 207 -33.54 14.15 1.24
N SER A 208 -33.88 15.00 0.26
CA SER A 208 -34.05 14.58 -1.14
C SER A 208 -32.76 14.05 -1.77
N LEU A 209 -32.74 12.76 -2.12
CA LEU A 209 -31.58 12.12 -2.78
C LEU A 209 -31.29 12.70 -4.18
N ASP A 210 -32.30 13.16 -4.91
CA ASP A 210 -32.10 13.80 -6.22
C ASP A 210 -31.33 15.12 -6.08
N ARG A 211 -31.67 15.93 -5.07
CA ARG A 211 -30.98 17.18 -4.77
C ARG A 211 -29.57 16.95 -4.25
N VAL A 212 -29.40 15.93 -3.40
CA VAL A 212 -28.09 15.46 -2.92
C VAL A 212 -27.21 15.07 -4.12
N LEU A 213 -27.72 14.29 -5.07
CA LEU A 213 -26.99 13.88 -6.27
C LEU A 213 -26.62 15.09 -7.14
N GLU A 214 -27.55 16.02 -7.38
CA GLU A 214 -27.32 17.24 -8.17
C GLU A 214 -26.21 18.11 -7.54
N SER A 215 -26.26 18.31 -6.22
CA SER A 215 -25.26 19.08 -5.47
C SER A 215 -23.90 18.38 -5.47
N TYR A 216 -23.87 17.06 -5.29
CA TYR A 216 -22.67 16.24 -5.37
C TYR A 216 -21.99 16.37 -6.74
N GLN A 217 -22.75 16.25 -7.83
CA GLN A 217 -22.25 16.38 -9.19
C GLN A 217 -21.66 17.78 -9.45
N ARG A 218 -22.35 18.83 -9.01
CA ARG A 218 -21.85 20.22 -9.13
C ARG A 218 -20.55 20.43 -8.36
N ALA A 219 -20.46 19.90 -7.14
CA ALA A 219 -19.27 20.03 -6.33
C ALA A 219 -18.08 19.22 -6.87
N LEU A 220 -18.29 18.26 -7.78
CA LEU A 220 -17.22 17.51 -8.45
C LEU A 220 -16.64 18.21 -9.68
N VAL A 221 -17.27 19.26 -10.21
CA VAL A 221 -16.84 19.98 -11.43
C VAL A 221 -15.34 20.31 -11.46
N PRO A 222 -14.70 20.79 -10.37
CA PRO A 222 -13.25 21.06 -10.36
C PRO A 222 -12.37 19.84 -10.65
N LEU A 223 -12.84 18.61 -10.33
CA LEU A 223 -12.10 17.37 -10.60
C LEU A 223 -12.04 17.03 -12.11
N TYR A 224 -12.97 17.58 -12.90
CA TYR A 224 -13.17 17.28 -14.31
C TYR A 224 -12.74 18.41 -15.26
N GLY A 225 -11.97 19.39 -14.75
CA GLY A 225 -11.41 20.50 -15.53
C GLY A 225 -11.91 21.87 -15.07
N GLY A 226 -13.05 21.93 -14.39
CA GLY A 226 -13.63 23.19 -13.92
C GLY A 226 -14.06 24.09 -15.07
N GLY A 227 -13.96 25.41 -14.85
CA GLY A 227 -14.29 26.43 -15.84
C GLY A 227 -14.32 27.82 -15.21
N THR A 228 -14.04 28.84 -16.01
CA THR A 228 -14.16 30.25 -15.58
C THR A 228 -15.40 30.94 -16.13
N ASP A 229 -16.05 30.34 -17.12
CA ASP A 229 -17.30 30.80 -17.73
C ASP A 229 -18.39 29.72 -17.62
N ASP A 230 -19.65 30.12 -17.83
CA ASP A 230 -20.79 29.21 -17.69
C ASP A 230 -20.75 28.05 -18.69
N ALA A 231 -20.23 28.27 -19.91
CA ALA A 231 -20.16 27.24 -20.93
C ALA A 231 -19.18 26.12 -20.54
N GLN A 232 -17.99 26.47 -20.06
CA GLN A 232 -16.99 25.53 -19.56
C GLN A 232 -17.48 24.77 -18.34
N LEU A 233 -18.18 25.46 -17.42
CA LEU A 233 -18.76 24.82 -16.24
C LEU A 233 -19.83 23.79 -16.62
N GLN A 234 -20.69 24.10 -17.60
CA GLN A 234 -21.68 23.14 -18.11
C GLN A 234 -21.02 21.96 -18.84
N GLU A 235 -19.95 22.19 -19.60
CA GLU A 235 -19.18 21.12 -20.24
C GLU A 235 -18.56 20.18 -19.20
N SER A 236 -17.91 20.73 -18.17
CA SER A 236 -17.33 19.95 -17.09
C SER A 236 -18.38 19.20 -16.28
N LEU A 237 -19.56 19.80 -16.04
CA LEU A 237 -20.68 19.11 -15.41
C LEU A 237 -21.24 17.97 -16.28
N ALA A 238 -21.26 18.13 -17.61
CA ALA A 238 -21.64 17.07 -18.53
C ALA A 238 -20.65 15.89 -18.46
N LYS A 239 -19.35 16.16 -18.36
CA LYS A 239 -18.31 15.13 -18.13
C LYS A 239 -18.52 14.38 -16.83
N VAL A 240 -18.82 15.10 -15.74
CA VAL A 240 -19.16 14.50 -14.43
C VAL A 240 -20.35 13.55 -14.58
N ARG A 241 -21.45 14.01 -15.19
CA ARG A 241 -22.66 13.21 -15.36
C ARG A 241 -22.43 11.97 -16.22
N ALA A 242 -21.66 12.09 -17.31
CA ALA A 242 -21.30 10.96 -18.14
C ALA A 242 -20.47 9.93 -17.37
N ASP A 243 -19.48 10.35 -16.59
CA ASP A 243 -18.64 9.43 -15.82
C ASP A 243 -19.42 8.70 -14.71
N LEU A 244 -20.40 9.37 -14.10
CA LEU A 244 -21.24 8.84 -13.03
C LEU A 244 -22.42 8.00 -13.52
N ALA A 245 -22.79 8.12 -14.81
CA ALA A 245 -23.86 7.32 -15.41
C ALA A 245 -23.50 5.82 -15.52
N ASP A 246 -22.20 5.50 -15.61
CA ASP A 246 -21.65 4.14 -15.74
C ASP A 246 -21.65 3.35 -14.42
N ARG A 247 -22.69 3.51 -13.58
CA ARG A 247 -22.80 2.84 -12.26
C ARG A 247 -21.57 3.05 -11.36
N SER A 248 -20.86 4.17 -11.53
CA SER A 248 -19.65 4.46 -10.76
C SER A 248 -19.93 5.17 -9.43
N LEU A 249 -21.20 5.40 -9.10
CA LEU A 249 -21.62 6.10 -7.88
C LEU A 249 -22.77 5.38 -7.18
N LYS A 250 -22.63 5.20 -5.88
CA LYS A 250 -23.69 4.74 -4.98
C LYS A 250 -23.82 5.72 -3.82
N ILE A 251 -24.99 6.35 -3.69
CA ILE A 251 -25.34 7.22 -2.57
C ILE A 251 -26.41 6.49 -1.75
N GLU A 252 -26.12 6.26 -0.48
CA GLU A 252 -27.00 5.55 0.44
C GLU A 252 -27.33 6.46 1.62
N LEU A 253 -28.63 6.64 1.89
CA LEU A 253 -29.12 7.31 3.09
C LEU A 253 -29.11 6.29 4.23
N LEU A 254 -28.16 6.41 5.15
CA LEU A 254 -28.05 5.54 6.33
C LEU A 254 -28.93 6.01 7.50
N ASN A 255 -29.25 7.30 7.54
CA ASN A 255 -30.13 7.89 8.54
C ASN A 255 -30.78 9.16 7.95
N PRO A 256 -32.07 9.44 8.17
CA PRO A 256 -33.04 8.67 8.96
C PRO A 256 -33.32 7.28 8.39
N VAL A 257 -33.50 6.26 9.24
CA VAL A 257 -33.87 4.90 8.81
C VAL A 257 -35.39 4.78 8.63
N GLN A 258 -35.86 3.73 7.97
CA GLN A 258 -37.29 3.49 7.78
C GLN A 258 -38.04 3.46 9.13
N GLY A 259 -37.47 2.79 10.14
CA GLY A 259 -37.97 2.80 11.52
C GLY A 259 -38.12 4.22 12.12
N SER A 260 -37.27 5.18 11.74
CA SER A 260 -37.33 6.55 12.25
C SER A 260 -38.54 7.30 11.71
N PHE A 261 -38.87 7.09 10.43
CA PHE A 261 -40.10 7.59 9.84
C PHE A 261 -41.33 6.93 10.45
N ASP A 262 -41.20 5.68 10.90
CA ASP A 262 -42.27 4.93 11.53
C ASP A 262 -42.62 5.42 12.95
N ASP A 263 -41.62 5.87 13.71
CA ASP A 263 -41.80 6.31 15.10
C ASP A 263 -42.10 7.81 15.22
N TRP A 264 -41.50 8.63 14.34
CA TRP A 264 -41.51 10.09 14.46
C TRP A 264 -42.29 10.82 13.36
N ASN A 265 -43.15 10.10 12.62
CA ASN A 265 -44.00 10.71 11.61
C ASN A 265 -44.98 11.73 12.20
N ASP A 266 -45.08 12.90 11.57
CA ASP A 266 -46.14 13.87 11.82
C ASP A 266 -47.23 13.75 10.73
N PRO A 267 -48.45 13.28 11.05
CA PRO A 267 -49.53 13.12 10.07
C PRO A 267 -49.91 14.41 9.35
N VAL A 268 -49.83 15.56 10.04
CA VAL A 268 -50.18 16.85 9.44
C VAL A 268 -49.15 17.24 8.39
N LEU A 269 -47.87 17.01 8.68
CA LEU A 269 -46.79 17.27 7.71
C LEU A 269 -46.75 16.25 6.57
N GLN A 270 -47.13 15.00 6.83
CA GLN A 270 -47.29 13.98 5.79
C GLN A 270 -48.30 14.41 4.72
N ASP A 271 -49.44 14.96 5.13
CA ASP A 271 -50.49 15.41 4.21
C ASP A 271 -50.15 16.73 3.52
N THR A 272 -49.54 17.68 4.25
CA THR A 272 -49.27 19.04 3.72
C THR A 272 -47.97 19.13 2.91
N LEU A 273 -46.89 18.50 3.38
CA LEU A 273 -45.55 18.59 2.79
C LEU A 273 -45.14 17.27 2.11
N GLY A 274 -45.35 16.15 2.79
CA GLY A 274 -44.90 14.81 2.36
C GLY A 274 -45.61 14.29 1.13
N LYS A 275 -46.76 14.87 0.75
CA LYS A 275 -47.65 14.41 -0.33
C LYS A 275 -48.02 12.94 -0.15
N GLY A 276 -48.31 12.54 1.10
CA GLY A 276 -48.64 11.17 1.48
C GLY A 276 -47.44 10.32 1.94
N ARG A 277 -46.20 10.81 1.80
CA ARG A 277 -45.00 10.17 2.38
C ARG A 277 -44.78 10.62 3.82
N ARG A 278 -44.23 9.74 4.65
CA ARG A 278 -43.96 10.03 6.07
C ARG A 278 -42.95 11.15 6.21
N VAL A 279 -43.16 12.01 7.21
CA VAL A 279 -42.35 13.21 7.44
C VAL A 279 -41.93 13.27 8.90
N ILE A 280 -40.62 13.41 9.14
CA ILE A 280 -40.07 13.66 10.47
C ILE A 280 -39.93 15.17 10.64
N PRO A 281 -40.60 15.78 11.64
CA PRO A 281 -40.54 17.22 11.85
C PRO A 281 -39.16 17.66 12.31
N TYR A 282 -38.65 18.75 11.76
CA TYR A 282 -37.40 19.39 12.17
C TYR A 282 -37.61 20.43 13.28
N ASN A 283 -38.76 21.11 13.32
CA ASN A 283 -38.93 22.26 14.21
C ASN A 283 -38.96 21.87 15.71
N TRP A 284 -38.50 22.80 16.55
CA TRP A 284 -38.59 22.73 18.03
C TRP A 284 -37.82 21.56 18.68
N GLN A 285 -36.71 21.10 18.09
CA GLN A 285 -35.91 19.98 18.63
C GLN A 285 -35.51 20.12 20.11
N ALA A 286 -35.26 21.36 20.56
CA ALA A 286 -34.88 21.63 21.94
C ALA A 286 -35.99 21.38 22.96
N LEU A 287 -37.26 21.35 22.51
CA LEU A 287 -38.43 21.09 23.36
C LEU A 287 -38.83 19.61 23.36
N LYS A 288 -38.24 18.79 22.47
CA LYS A 288 -38.51 17.37 22.39
C LYS A 288 -37.74 16.63 23.47
N ASP A 289 -38.37 15.66 24.11
CA ASP A 289 -37.74 14.86 25.17
C ASP A 289 -36.64 13.96 24.58
N PRO A 290 -35.36 14.14 24.96
CA PRO A 290 -34.26 13.29 24.49
C PRO A 290 -34.33 11.85 25.02
N ALA A 291 -35.10 11.60 26.10
CA ALA A 291 -35.27 10.28 26.68
C ALA A 291 -36.34 9.43 25.96
N ALA A 292 -37.16 10.05 25.11
CA ALA A 292 -38.15 9.35 24.32
C ALA A 292 -37.46 8.66 23.13
N ILE A 293 -37.41 7.32 23.18
CA ILE A 293 -36.78 6.49 22.15
C ILE A 293 -37.86 5.77 21.35
N GLY A 294 -37.77 5.86 20.02
CA GLY A 294 -38.68 5.18 19.10
C GLY A 294 -38.51 3.65 19.18
N PRO A 295 -39.61 2.87 19.31
CA PRO A 295 -39.52 1.42 19.48
C PRO A 295 -39.06 0.68 18.23
N ARG A 296 -39.27 1.23 17.03
CA ARG A 296 -38.86 0.60 15.77
C ARG A 296 -37.48 1.04 15.33
N SER A 297 -37.11 2.29 15.58
CA SER A 297 -35.81 2.87 15.20
C SER A 297 -34.72 2.70 16.24
N GLY A 298 -35.07 2.57 17.52
CA GLY A 298 -34.13 2.69 18.63
C GLY A 298 -33.51 4.10 18.76
N GLN A 299 -34.10 5.12 18.13
CA GLN A 299 -33.57 6.48 18.07
C GLN A 299 -34.52 7.47 18.75
N ASN A 300 -33.97 8.50 19.40
CA ASN A 300 -34.75 9.69 19.74
C ASN A 300 -34.99 10.55 18.48
N ILE A 301 -35.86 11.55 18.58
CA ILE A 301 -36.20 12.41 17.44
C ILE A 301 -35.02 13.27 16.96
N GLN A 302 -34.08 13.62 17.84
CA GLN A 302 -32.90 14.40 17.50
C GLN A 302 -31.91 13.58 16.65
N ASP A 303 -31.73 12.31 17.00
CA ASP A 303 -30.92 11.33 16.26
C ASP A 303 -31.59 10.98 14.93
N ALA A 304 -32.92 10.83 14.93
CA ALA A 304 -33.70 10.70 13.70
C ALA A 304 -33.60 11.94 12.80
N ASN A 305 -33.28 13.12 13.34
CA ASN A 305 -33.02 14.36 12.60
C ASN A 305 -31.54 14.53 12.16
N LEU A 306 -30.78 13.45 12.06
CA LEU A 306 -29.44 13.46 11.46
C LEU A 306 -29.49 12.87 10.06
N ILE A 307 -29.09 13.64 9.04
CA ILE A 307 -28.83 13.05 7.72
C ILE A 307 -27.45 12.39 7.74
N LYS A 308 -27.41 11.07 7.57
CA LYS A 308 -26.16 10.30 7.42
C LYS A 308 -26.13 9.68 6.05
N LEU A 309 -25.14 10.05 5.24
CA LEU A 309 -24.94 9.52 3.90
C LEU A 309 -23.69 8.65 3.85
N ARG A 310 -23.77 7.52 3.18
CA ARG A 310 -22.62 6.74 2.69
C ARG A 310 -22.53 6.94 1.19
N ILE A 311 -21.44 7.54 0.74
CA ILE A 311 -21.18 7.80 -0.67
C ILE A 311 -19.99 6.94 -1.09
N THR A 312 -20.22 6.04 -2.04
CA THR A 312 -19.17 5.22 -2.66
C THR A 312 -18.95 5.69 -4.08
N HIS A 313 -17.78 6.27 -4.34
CA HIS A 313 -17.39 6.84 -5.63
C HIS A 313 -16.29 6.00 -6.29
N GLY A 314 -16.54 5.50 -7.49
CA GLY A 314 -15.58 4.74 -8.30
C GLY A 314 -14.59 5.65 -9.03
N TYR A 315 -13.44 5.91 -8.43
CA TYR A 315 -12.42 6.78 -9.01
C TYR A 315 -11.53 6.04 -10.01
N ARG A 316 -11.41 6.56 -11.23
CA ARG A 316 -10.58 5.98 -12.29
C ARG A 316 -9.10 6.37 -12.14
N LEU A 317 -8.23 5.36 -12.12
CA LEU A 317 -6.78 5.55 -12.08
C LEU A 317 -6.26 6.12 -13.41
N LYS A 318 -5.42 7.16 -13.34
CA LYS A 318 -4.89 7.87 -14.51
C LYS A 318 -3.50 7.39 -14.94
N VAL A 319 -2.68 6.91 -14.00
CA VAL A 319 -1.28 6.54 -14.25
C VAL A 319 -1.21 5.11 -14.81
N PRO A 320 -0.55 4.90 -15.96
CA PRO A 320 -0.37 3.57 -16.54
C PRO A 320 0.52 2.68 -15.63
N PHE A 321 0.41 1.36 -15.77
CA PHE A 321 1.10 0.31 -14.99
C PHE A 321 0.65 0.18 -13.52
N VAL A 322 0.58 1.29 -12.77
CA VAL A 322 0.07 1.29 -11.38
C VAL A 322 -1.38 0.84 -11.36
N SER A 323 -2.18 1.33 -12.31
CA SER A 323 -3.57 0.94 -12.46
C SER A 323 -3.74 -0.56 -12.65
N THR A 324 -2.96 -1.18 -13.54
CA THR A 324 -2.99 -2.62 -13.81
C THR A 324 -2.59 -3.44 -12.58
N ALA A 325 -1.52 -3.04 -11.89
CA ALA A 325 -1.05 -3.75 -10.70
C ALA A 325 -2.09 -3.70 -9.56
N LEU A 326 -2.70 -2.54 -9.32
CA LEU A 326 -3.69 -2.38 -8.27
C LEU A 326 -4.99 -3.12 -8.60
N GLN A 327 -5.42 -3.14 -9.88
CA GLN A 327 -6.57 -3.94 -10.32
C GLN A 327 -6.36 -5.42 -10.07
N PHE A 328 -5.16 -5.95 -10.36
CA PHE A 328 -4.85 -7.35 -10.09
C PHE A 328 -5.00 -7.67 -8.60
N MET A 329 -4.49 -6.81 -7.72
CA MET A 329 -4.63 -6.98 -6.27
C MET A 329 -6.08 -6.87 -5.79
N LEU A 330 -6.83 -5.87 -6.27
CA LEU A 330 -8.23 -5.65 -5.87
C LEU A 330 -9.14 -6.80 -6.31
N ARG A 331 -9.00 -7.27 -7.55
CA ARG A 331 -9.76 -8.43 -8.05
C ARG A 331 -9.38 -9.73 -7.35
N TRP A 332 -8.13 -9.85 -6.89
CA TRP A 332 -7.69 -11.01 -6.12
C TRP A 332 -8.23 -11.00 -4.69
N ALA A 333 -8.44 -9.81 -4.10
CA ALA A 333 -9.03 -9.63 -2.78
C ALA A 333 -10.56 -9.59 -2.79
N ASP A 334 -11.19 -9.44 -3.96
CA ASP A 334 -12.65 -9.42 -4.12
C ASP A 334 -13.24 -10.79 -3.82
N ASP A 335 -14.13 -10.85 -2.84
CA ASP A 335 -14.87 -12.05 -2.44
C ASP A 335 -16.17 -12.24 -3.24
N GLY A 336 -16.53 -11.27 -4.10
CA GLY A 336 -17.72 -11.30 -4.94
C GLY A 336 -19.03 -11.08 -4.16
N SER A 337 -18.97 -10.61 -2.91
CA SER A 337 -20.14 -10.39 -2.06
C SER A 337 -20.98 -9.18 -2.48
N ASP A 338 -20.36 -8.13 -3.04
CA ASP A 338 -21.04 -6.91 -3.50
C ASP A 338 -20.88 -6.73 -5.03
N PRO A 339 -21.96 -6.97 -5.81
CA PRO A 339 -21.94 -6.80 -7.27
C PRO A 339 -21.56 -5.39 -7.73
N PHE A 340 -21.81 -4.37 -6.91
CA PHE A 340 -21.43 -2.99 -7.22
C PHE A 340 -19.91 -2.82 -7.16
N LEU A 341 -19.26 -3.34 -6.11
CA LEU A 341 -17.80 -3.26 -5.96
C LEU A 341 -17.08 -4.08 -7.04
N SER A 342 -17.57 -5.28 -7.33
CA SER A 342 -17.01 -6.10 -8.41
C SER A 342 -17.08 -5.40 -9.77
N GLY A 343 -18.20 -4.71 -10.08
CA GLY A 343 -18.33 -3.90 -11.29
C GLY A 343 -17.31 -2.75 -11.37
N LEU A 344 -17.06 -2.07 -10.24
CA LEU A 344 -16.02 -1.02 -10.19
C LEU A 344 -14.63 -1.56 -10.51
N TYR A 345 -14.31 -2.76 -10.02
CA TYR A 345 -13.01 -3.38 -10.27
C TYR A 345 -12.83 -3.80 -11.74
N GLU A 346 -13.90 -4.25 -12.39
CA GLU A 346 -13.92 -4.54 -13.84
C GLU A 346 -13.67 -3.27 -14.66
N ASP A 347 -14.28 -2.15 -14.27
CA ASP A 347 -14.14 -0.84 -14.92
C ASP A 347 -12.84 -0.09 -14.56
N ARG A 348 -11.91 -0.75 -13.84
CA ARG A 348 -10.61 -0.18 -13.42
C ARG A 348 -10.74 1.03 -12.49
N ARG A 349 -11.79 1.03 -11.66
CA ARG A 349 -12.07 2.08 -10.68
C ARG A 349 -11.77 1.58 -9.26
N ILE A 350 -11.32 2.49 -8.41
CA ILE A 350 -11.14 2.25 -6.98
C ILE A 350 -12.35 2.84 -6.25
N PRO A 351 -13.01 2.08 -5.36
CA PRO A 351 -14.05 2.62 -4.50
C PRO A 351 -13.45 3.58 -3.47
N VAL A 352 -13.88 4.84 -3.51
CA VAL A 352 -13.62 5.84 -2.49
C VAL A 352 -14.91 5.99 -1.68
N VAL A 353 -14.91 5.46 -0.47
CA VAL A 353 -16.04 5.54 0.46
C VAL A 353 -15.86 6.74 1.38
N THR A 354 -16.92 7.56 1.48
CA THR A 354 -17.00 8.70 2.40
C THR A 354 -18.32 8.63 3.16
N HIS A 355 -18.24 8.83 4.47
CA HIS A 355 -19.40 8.99 5.33
C HIS A 355 -19.50 10.44 5.75
N VAL A 356 -20.71 10.99 5.72
CA VAL A 356 -20.99 12.35 6.18
C VAL A 356 -22.27 12.34 6.99
N ALA A 357 -22.25 13.06 8.11
CA ALA A 357 -23.39 13.23 8.99
C ALA A 357 -23.59 14.71 9.29
N LEU A 358 -24.82 15.20 9.17
CA LEU A 358 -25.20 16.58 9.49
C LEU A 358 -26.56 16.58 10.18
N HIS A 359 -26.82 17.58 11.01
CA HIS A 359 -28.18 17.84 11.45
C HIS A 359 -29.04 18.31 10.29
N MET A 360 -30.24 17.76 10.19
CA MET A 360 -31.30 18.29 9.34
C MET A 360 -31.58 19.75 9.71
N GLN A 361 -32.00 20.52 8.71
CA GLN A 361 -32.42 21.93 8.80
C GLN A 361 -33.77 22.15 8.11
N SER A 362 -34.45 21.05 7.80
CA SER A 362 -35.74 20.95 7.12
C SER A 362 -36.39 19.63 7.52
N ASP A 363 -37.71 19.52 7.40
CA ASP A 363 -38.42 18.28 7.76
C ASP A 363 -37.98 17.14 6.83
N ALA A 364 -37.57 16.00 7.38
CA ALA A 364 -37.10 14.90 6.54
C ALA A 364 -38.31 14.21 5.89
N ILE A 365 -38.32 14.07 4.56
CA ILE A 365 -39.36 13.32 3.84
C ILE A 365 -38.78 11.95 3.46
N GLU A 366 -39.55 10.90 3.67
CA GLU A 366 -39.13 9.55 3.33
C GLU A 366 -38.82 9.40 1.83
N PRO A 367 -37.63 8.87 1.45
CA PRO A 367 -37.29 8.64 0.05
C PRO A 367 -38.03 7.42 -0.52
N ASP A 368 -38.23 7.39 -1.84
CA ASP A 368 -38.99 6.32 -2.52
C ASP A 368 -38.32 4.94 -2.43
N LYS A 369 -37.01 4.89 -2.19
CA LYS A 369 -36.22 3.69 -1.97
C LYS A 369 -35.39 3.85 -0.70
N PRO A 370 -35.99 3.65 0.49
CA PRO A 370 -35.24 3.74 1.74
C PRO A 370 -34.19 2.63 1.78
N VAL A 371 -33.01 2.95 2.33
CA VAL A 371 -32.00 1.93 2.60
C VAL A 371 -32.43 1.22 3.86
N ILE A 372 -32.76 -0.06 3.71
CA ILE A 372 -32.98 -0.98 4.83
C ILE A 372 -31.59 -1.27 5.41
N VAL A 373 -31.32 -0.76 6.61
CA VAL A 373 -30.09 -1.09 7.33
C VAL A 373 -30.41 -2.32 8.18
N PRO A 374 -29.82 -3.50 7.88
CA PRO A 374 -30.03 -4.68 8.71
C PRO A 374 -29.62 -4.38 10.16
N GLY A 375 -30.54 -4.58 11.11
CA GLY A 375 -30.35 -4.28 12.52
C GLY A 375 -30.91 -2.94 13.02
N ALA A 376 -31.44 -2.07 12.15
CA ALA A 376 -32.22 -0.90 12.58
C ALA A 376 -33.72 -1.21 12.71
N ASP A 377 -34.22 -2.19 11.95
CA ASP A 377 -35.64 -2.60 11.96
C ASP A 377 -35.87 -3.85 12.84
N ASP A 378 -34.80 -4.49 13.30
CA ASP A 378 -34.80 -5.64 14.20
C ASP A 378 -34.53 -5.17 15.63
N ALA A 379 -35.56 -4.65 16.30
CA ALA A 379 -35.55 -4.41 17.74
C ALA A 379 -35.28 -5.69 18.58
N ASP A 380 -35.14 -6.85 17.95
CA ASP A 380 -34.90 -8.16 18.57
C ASP A 380 -33.43 -8.60 18.63
N GLN A 381 -32.47 -7.75 18.23
CA GLN A 381 -31.02 -8.04 18.39
C GLN A 381 -30.26 -7.08 19.31
N LEU A 382 -30.92 -6.56 20.35
CA LEU A 382 -30.25 -6.14 21.58
C LEU A 382 -29.86 -7.36 22.45
N HIS A 383 -29.22 -8.35 21.85
CA HIS A 383 -28.47 -9.35 22.59
C HIS A 383 -27.00 -8.93 22.63
N GLN A 384 -26.67 -8.30 23.75
CA GLN A 384 -25.40 -8.33 24.48
C GLN A 384 -24.13 -8.54 23.62
N PRO A 385 -23.22 -7.55 23.54
CA PRO A 385 -21.83 -7.90 23.30
C PRO A 385 -21.40 -8.83 24.44
N THR A 386 -21.05 -10.07 24.10
CA THR A 386 -20.33 -10.97 25.00
C THR A 386 -18.96 -10.35 25.30
N SER A 387 -18.94 -9.45 26.27
CA SER A 387 -17.76 -8.98 26.97
C SER A 387 -18.20 -8.67 28.38
N ASN A 388 -17.62 -9.39 29.35
CA ASN A 388 -17.83 -9.19 30.79
C ASN A 388 -17.28 -7.84 31.26
N THR A 389 -17.88 -6.76 30.80
CA THR A 389 -17.63 -5.40 31.26
C THR A 389 -18.98 -4.83 31.67
N LEU A 390 -19.13 -4.63 32.98
CA LEU A 390 -20.28 -3.99 33.61
C LEU A 390 -20.69 -2.73 32.83
N PRO A 391 -22.00 -2.42 32.71
CA PRO A 391 -22.46 -1.27 31.95
C PRO A 391 -21.97 0.01 32.62
N VAL A 392 -20.96 0.64 32.02
CA VAL A 392 -20.58 2.03 32.34
C VAL A 392 -21.65 2.90 31.73
N ALA A 393 -22.45 3.56 32.58
CA ALA A 393 -23.46 4.53 32.13
C ALA A 393 -22.79 5.61 31.26
N PRO A 394 -23.44 6.08 30.18
CA PRO A 394 -22.87 7.12 29.34
C PRO A 394 -22.59 8.40 30.16
N PRO A 395 -21.49 9.11 29.88
CA PRO A 395 -21.17 10.32 30.62
C PRO A 395 -22.25 11.38 30.43
N LYS A 396 -22.67 12.01 31.53
CA LYS A 396 -23.65 13.10 31.51
C LYS A 396 -23.03 14.33 30.84
N CYS A 397 -23.42 14.64 29.61
CA CYS A 397 -23.03 15.90 28.97
C CYS A 397 -23.88 17.05 29.51
N LEU A 398 -23.28 17.92 30.31
CA LEU A 398 -23.92 19.14 30.86
C LEU A 398 -23.82 20.36 29.91
N THR A 399 -23.10 20.24 28.78
CA THR A 399 -23.00 21.32 27.77
C THR A 399 -23.00 20.75 26.34
N ILE A 400 -23.39 21.60 25.39
CA ILE A 400 -23.45 21.33 23.93
C ILE A 400 -22.11 20.83 23.34
N GLY A 401 -20.99 20.99 24.06
CA GLY A 401 -19.65 20.56 23.63
C GLY A 401 -19.10 19.27 24.25
N CYS A 402 -19.84 18.58 25.13
CA CYS A 402 -19.39 17.38 25.86
C CYS A 402 -17.94 17.47 26.42
N THR A 403 -17.52 18.64 26.87
CA THR A 403 -16.34 18.78 27.72
C THR A 403 -16.77 18.55 29.17
N VAL A 404 -16.37 17.41 29.74
CA VAL A 404 -16.62 17.13 31.16
C VAL A 404 -15.80 18.08 32.03
N ILE A 405 -16.48 18.99 32.73
CA ILE A 405 -15.90 19.66 33.90
C ILE A 405 -16.01 18.63 35.03
N PHE A 406 -14.89 18.28 35.64
CA PHE A 406 -14.82 17.38 36.80
C PHE A 406 -15.91 17.72 37.81
N ASP A 407 -16.70 16.72 38.22
CA ASP A 407 -17.66 16.85 39.30
C ASP A 407 -16.90 16.95 40.64
N PRO A 408 -16.92 18.10 41.33
CA PRO A 408 -16.18 18.27 42.59
C PRO A 408 -16.78 17.48 43.76
N ASN A 409 -17.92 16.82 43.59
CA ASN A 409 -18.60 16.03 44.63
C ASN A 409 -18.53 14.52 44.41
N ALA A 410 -17.74 14.03 43.44
CA ALA A 410 -17.55 12.59 43.26
C ALA A 410 -16.85 11.98 44.51
N PRO A 411 -17.46 11.00 45.21
CA PRO A 411 -16.85 10.38 46.37
C PRO A 411 -15.58 9.61 45.96
N GLY A 412 -14.46 9.93 46.61
CA GLY A 412 -13.14 9.39 46.30
C GLY A 412 -13.09 7.86 46.39
N GLY A 413 -12.94 7.21 45.24
CA GLY A 413 -12.59 5.79 45.15
C GLY A 413 -11.11 5.61 45.43
N ASN A 414 -10.80 4.76 46.43
CA ASN A 414 -9.46 4.29 46.72
C ASN A 414 -8.89 3.47 45.54
N GLU A 415 -8.06 4.08 44.70
CA GLU A 415 -7.11 3.32 43.88
C GLU A 415 -5.76 3.30 44.58
N SER A 416 -5.44 2.15 45.15
CA SER A 416 -4.17 1.84 45.77
C SER A 416 -3.30 1.07 44.77
N GLY A 417 -2.10 1.61 44.51
CA GLY A 417 -0.93 0.83 44.08
C GLY A 417 -0.50 0.98 42.62
N GLY A 418 0.57 1.75 42.38
CA GLY A 418 1.27 1.76 41.09
C GLY A 418 2.35 2.84 40.97
N SER A 419 3.53 2.56 41.53
CA SER A 419 4.77 3.36 41.55
C SER A 419 5.28 3.88 40.19
N GLY A 420 5.89 5.08 40.17
CA GLY A 420 7.10 5.32 39.36
C GLY A 420 7.18 6.55 38.44
N THR A 421 7.48 7.72 39.02
CA THR A 421 8.37 8.82 38.56
C THR A 421 8.57 9.19 37.07
N ASN A 422 8.26 10.45 36.74
CA ASN A 422 9.01 11.49 35.98
C ASN A 422 7.98 12.38 35.27
N GLY A 423 7.80 13.67 35.55
CA GLY A 423 8.79 14.74 35.72
C GLY A 423 8.67 15.68 34.53
N GLY A 424 7.96 16.82 34.65
CA GLY A 424 7.95 17.86 33.61
C GLY A 424 6.70 18.72 33.48
N ASN A 425 6.59 19.75 34.34
CA ASN A 425 6.24 21.13 34.02
C ASN A 425 4.94 21.44 33.22
N ARG A 426 3.91 21.98 33.89
CA ARG A 426 2.99 23.00 33.32
C ARG A 426 2.57 24.00 34.40
N ASP A 427 2.74 25.28 34.07
CA ASP A 427 2.38 26.49 34.80
C ASP A 427 0.87 26.61 35.15
N PRO A 428 0.51 27.47 36.13
CA PRO A 428 -0.82 27.47 36.74
C PRO A 428 -1.80 28.35 35.95
N LEU A 429 -2.91 27.77 35.49
CA LEU A 429 -4.07 28.52 35.03
C LEU A 429 -5.06 28.68 36.18
N TYR A 430 -5.18 29.93 36.64
CA TYR A 430 -6.32 30.56 37.31
C TYR A 430 -7.41 29.64 37.92
N GLY A 431 -7.47 29.62 39.24
CA GLY A 431 -8.65 29.19 40.00
C GLY A 431 -8.43 29.39 41.50
N CYS A 432 -9.16 30.33 42.12
CA CYS A 432 -9.18 30.48 43.58
C CYS A 432 -9.70 29.17 44.21
N PRO A 433 -8.97 28.52 45.13
CA PRO A 433 -9.48 27.35 45.84
C PRO A 433 -10.62 27.75 46.80
N PRO A 434 -11.58 26.85 47.07
CA PRO A 434 -12.75 27.17 47.91
C PRO A 434 -12.35 27.44 49.36
N GLY A 435 -12.67 28.64 49.85
CA GLY A 435 -12.47 29.06 51.25
C GLY A 435 -11.79 30.43 51.44
N ASP A 436 -11.28 31.06 50.38
CA ASP A 436 -10.65 32.39 50.49
C ASP A 436 -11.67 33.52 50.38
N THR A 437 -11.94 34.20 51.50
CA THR A 437 -12.87 35.33 51.60
C THR A 437 -12.36 36.62 50.96
N LYS A 438 -11.11 36.64 50.44
CA LYS A 438 -10.55 37.78 49.69
C LYS A 438 -10.83 37.73 48.18
N CYS A 439 -11.38 36.63 47.67
CA CYS A 439 -11.72 36.45 46.25
C CYS A 439 -13.19 36.79 45.99
N THR A 440 -13.68 37.92 46.52
CA THR A 440 -14.98 38.51 46.17
C THR A 440 -14.76 39.50 45.05
N GLN A 441 -15.22 39.22 43.81
CA GLN A 441 -15.78 40.21 42.87
C GLN A 441 -16.29 39.53 41.58
N LEU A 442 -17.43 40.05 41.11
CA LEU A 442 -18.00 39.96 39.75
C LEU A 442 -18.88 38.74 39.45
N CYS A 443 -20.09 38.75 40.02
CA CYS A 443 -21.35 38.80 39.23
C CYS A 443 -22.54 38.93 40.21
N THR A 444 -22.65 40.10 40.85
CA THR A 444 -23.94 40.57 41.37
C THR A 444 -24.79 41.07 40.21
N SER A 445 -26.02 40.58 40.18
CA SER A 445 -27.18 41.01 39.40
C SER A 445 -27.23 42.50 39.02
N ALA A 446 -27.64 42.78 37.79
CA ALA A 446 -28.32 44.01 37.43
C ALA A 446 -29.44 43.71 36.42
N GLY A 447 -30.67 44.05 36.83
CA GLY A 447 -31.71 44.73 36.04
C GLY A 447 -32.21 44.06 34.76
#